data_AF-C6HGX5-F1
#
_entry.id   AF-C6HGX5-F1
#
_cell.length_a   1.000
_cell.length_b   1.000
_cell.length_c   1.000
_cell.angle_alpha   90.00
_cell.angle_beta   90.00
_cell.angle_gamma   90.00
#
_symmetry.space_group_name_H-M   'P 1'
#
loop_
_entity.id
_entity.type
_entity.pdbx_description
1 polymer ?
#
loop_
_entity_poly.entity_id
_entity_poly.type
_entity_poly.pdbx_seq_one_letter_code
_entity_poly.pdbx_strand_id
1 'polypeptide(L)'
;MWRSNVTREQLLQKISLLAMLGPIRDGPKTHTLKEIDGTGRILTIEQEGEIIDNLAFLSYRRKSCNPESDDVEVFFQQIIELDFPRISARLKLGAKYPFTKSRAMQLHRVLRQYPLTQIEPTELAVLQEKSNAFLDLQTTEMPDNAPNAFHDAGNHETATQSHVLATALGQSLLDTVEKDALLDWLCKLGQYYKASCKLVLAARRKWRLFQRIRVEAFQVEVPSEVRLPSRSGSALPLIQTLRESTNEAKLLQRFRGSESKADTALLRRLDGTRPSIKVHAEIKLLFYYEIHPEIKRPRVICANKDACFLCDLFFRVHGRFQVLRTFGKLNERWILPDWLNDLPEDRLPLLKATVEEFSSCLDSQITRILRHHERLPDPMESTLCLSARCAGIELSGFEGEKLRVHVRLLAPEEKVDTNSASQDVIPLKSIREVRISFQALQTSSPDIGRNRVDIAE
;
A
#
# COMPACT_ATOMS: atom_id res chain seq x y z
N MET A 1 -15.71 -4.42 -23.69
CA MET A 1 -14.98 -3.22 -23.21
C MET A 1 -13.86 -2.98 -24.21
N TRP A 2 -13.70 -1.80 -24.80
CA TRP A 2 -12.69 -1.56 -25.85
C TRP A 2 -12.72 -2.59 -27.01
N ARG A 3 -13.92 -2.89 -27.54
CA ARG A 3 -14.15 -3.90 -28.60
C ARG A 3 -13.77 -5.36 -28.23
N SER A 4 -13.61 -5.66 -26.94
CA SER A 4 -13.50 -7.03 -26.43
C SER A 4 -14.85 -7.72 -26.30
N ASN A 5 -14.82 -9.06 -26.20
CA ASN A 5 -15.99 -9.87 -25.82
C ASN A 5 -16.37 -9.76 -24.33
N VAL A 6 -15.53 -9.12 -23.50
CA VAL A 6 -15.77 -8.93 -22.06
C VAL A 6 -16.58 -7.66 -21.85
N THR A 7 -17.78 -7.80 -21.31
CA THR A 7 -18.59 -6.65 -20.90
C THR A 7 -18.23 -6.21 -19.48
N ARG A 8 -18.49 -4.93 -19.19
CA ARG A 8 -18.37 -4.38 -17.83
C ARG A 8 -19.20 -5.17 -16.82
N GLU A 9 -20.40 -5.55 -17.23
CA GLU A 9 -21.33 -6.33 -16.41
C GLU A 9 -20.73 -7.68 -16.02
N GLN A 10 -20.23 -8.45 -16.99
CA GLN A 10 -19.57 -9.73 -16.73
C GLN A 10 -18.37 -9.57 -15.80
N LEU A 11 -17.58 -8.50 -15.96
CA LEU A 11 -16.42 -8.26 -15.12
C LEU A 11 -16.81 -8.01 -13.65
N LEU A 12 -17.80 -7.15 -13.44
CA LEU A 12 -18.32 -6.86 -12.10
C LEU A 12 -18.92 -8.11 -11.45
N GLN A 13 -19.67 -8.91 -12.20
CA GLN A 13 -20.21 -10.19 -11.74
C GLN A 13 -19.09 -11.16 -11.30
N LYS A 14 -18.00 -11.29 -12.08
CA LYS A 14 -16.84 -12.12 -11.68
C LYS A 14 -16.17 -11.62 -10.39
N ILE A 15 -15.99 -10.31 -10.25
CA ILE A 15 -15.41 -9.70 -9.04
C ILE A 15 -16.30 -9.95 -7.82
N SER A 16 -17.61 -9.73 -7.94
CA SER A 16 -18.57 -9.97 -6.86
C SER A 16 -18.64 -11.46 -6.49
N LEU A 17 -18.58 -12.36 -7.47
CA LEU A 17 -18.57 -13.80 -7.22
C LEU A 17 -17.29 -14.22 -6.47
N LEU A 18 -16.12 -13.72 -6.89
CA LEU A 18 -14.87 -13.96 -6.17
C LEU A 18 -14.95 -13.54 -4.70
N ALA A 19 -15.53 -12.37 -4.43
CA ALA A 19 -15.70 -11.91 -3.06
C ALA A 19 -16.65 -12.79 -2.23
N MET A 20 -17.68 -13.35 -2.86
CA MET A 20 -18.62 -14.27 -2.20
C MET A 20 -18.03 -15.65 -1.92
N LEU A 21 -17.21 -16.19 -2.82
CA LEU A 21 -16.62 -17.52 -2.69
C LEU A 21 -15.58 -17.58 -1.57
N GLY A 22 -14.97 -16.44 -1.27
CA GLY A 22 -13.96 -16.25 -0.23
C GLY A 22 -12.95 -15.26 -0.77
N PRO A 23 -12.60 -14.20 -0.02
CA PRO A 23 -11.73 -13.15 -0.54
C PRO A 23 -10.38 -13.76 -0.96
N ILE A 24 -10.01 -13.59 -2.23
CA ILE A 24 -8.63 -13.81 -2.68
C ILE A 24 -7.74 -12.91 -1.82
N ARG A 25 -6.81 -13.52 -1.09
CA ARG A 25 -5.84 -12.84 -0.25
C ARG A 25 -4.50 -13.47 -0.52
N ASP A 26 -3.87 -12.97 -1.58
CA ASP A 26 -2.53 -13.40 -2.00
C ASP A 26 -1.43 -12.99 -0.98
N GLY A 27 -1.81 -12.31 0.11
CA GLY A 27 -0.89 -11.71 1.07
C GLY A 27 -0.21 -10.47 0.50
N PRO A 28 0.49 -9.68 1.35
CA PRO A 28 1.33 -8.61 0.85
C PRO A 28 2.49 -9.19 0.04
N LYS A 29 2.76 -8.65 -1.15
CA LYS A 29 3.89 -9.04 -2.01
C LYS A 29 4.68 -7.81 -2.41
N THR A 30 5.99 -7.97 -2.51
CA THR A 30 6.89 -6.99 -3.14
C THR A 30 7.41 -7.61 -4.43
N HIS A 31 7.26 -6.90 -5.54
CA HIS A 31 7.68 -7.32 -6.86
C HIS A 31 9.08 -6.82 -7.17
N THR A 32 9.89 -7.67 -7.78
CA THR A 32 11.17 -7.26 -8.35
C THR A 32 10.92 -6.48 -9.63
N LEU A 33 11.50 -5.28 -9.74
CA LEU A 33 11.45 -4.49 -10.96
C LEU A 33 12.16 -5.23 -12.09
N LYS A 34 11.46 -5.38 -13.21
CA LYS A 34 12.00 -5.98 -14.43
C LYS A 34 12.37 -4.88 -15.43
N GLU A 35 13.42 -5.12 -16.20
CA GLU A 35 13.60 -4.37 -17.44
C GLU A 35 12.42 -4.67 -18.37
N ILE A 36 11.95 -3.61 -19.01
CA ILE A 36 10.94 -3.74 -20.07
C ILE A 36 11.64 -3.10 -21.25
N ASP A 37 11.95 -3.88 -22.28
CA ASP A 37 12.72 -3.39 -23.42
C ASP A 37 12.00 -2.26 -24.17
N GLY A 38 12.78 -1.36 -24.77
CA GLY A 38 12.30 -0.56 -25.90
C GLY A 38 11.91 0.90 -25.67
N THR A 39 12.46 1.62 -24.68
CA THR A 39 12.37 3.10 -24.67
C THR A 39 13.61 3.73 -24.05
N GLY A 40 14.09 4.83 -24.64
CA GLY A 40 15.21 5.64 -24.14
C GLY A 40 14.91 6.19 -22.75
N ARG A 41 15.14 5.39 -21.72
CA ARG A 41 14.86 5.71 -20.31
C ARG A 41 15.90 6.69 -19.79
N ILE A 42 15.43 7.64 -18.98
CA ILE A 42 16.32 8.61 -18.33
C ILE A 42 16.94 7.99 -17.06
N LEU A 43 16.27 7.01 -16.44
CA LEU A 43 16.66 6.44 -15.16
C LEU A 43 16.88 4.92 -15.24
N THR A 44 17.95 4.43 -14.60
CA THR A 44 18.21 2.99 -14.43
C THR A 44 17.23 2.35 -13.45
N ILE A 45 17.17 1.01 -13.36
CA ILE A 45 16.36 0.32 -12.33
C ILE A 45 16.81 0.74 -10.94
N GLU A 46 18.10 0.86 -10.70
CA GLU A 46 18.66 1.24 -9.41
C GLU A 46 18.26 2.66 -9.03
N GLN A 47 18.28 3.60 -9.98
CA GLN A 47 17.87 4.99 -9.74
C GLN A 47 16.37 5.12 -9.50
N GLU A 48 15.56 4.40 -10.26
CA GLU A 48 14.11 4.35 -10.02
C GLU A 48 13.82 3.69 -8.67
N GLY A 49 14.48 2.57 -8.37
CA GLY A 49 14.45 1.91 -7.07
C GLY A 49 14.85 2.87 -5.96
N GLU A 50 15.88 3.70 -6.16
CA GLU A 50 16.29 4.71 -5.19
C GLU A 50 15.23 5.81 -5.04
N ILE A 51 14.62 6.32 -6.11
CA ILE A 51 13.54 7.32 -6.02
C ILE A 51 12.32 6.73 -5.31
N ILE A 52 11.98 5.49 -5.66
CA ILE A 52 10.91 4.73 -5.05
C ILE A 52 11.18 4.46 -3.59
N ASP A 53 12.41 4.10 -3.23
CA ASP A 53 12.86 3.85 -1.86
C ASP A 53 13.02 5.16 -1.09
N ASN A 54 13.32 6.27 -1.78
CA ASN A 54 13.33 7.63 -1.24
C ASN A 54 11.92 8.20 -1.09
N LEU A 55 10.93 7.78 -1.89
CA LEU A 55 9.50 8.00 -1.62
C LEU A 55 9.01 7.04 -0.53
N ALA A 56 9.57 5.82 -0.50
CA ALA A 56 9.46 4.89 0.62
C ALA A 56 10.29 5.32 1.82
N PHE A 57 11.00 6.46 1.78
CA PHE A 57 11.67 6.95 2.97
C PHE A 57 10.67 7.29 4.05
N LEU A 58 9.37 7.49 3.73
CA LEU A 58 8.28 7.51 4.71
C LEU A 58 8.29 6.24 5.59
N SER A 59 8.73 5.11 5.04
CA SER A 59 8.75 3.79 5.65
C SER A 59 10.11 3.24 6.11
N TYR A 60 11.26 3.88 5.85
CA TYR A 60 12.56 3.36 6.32
C TYR A 60 13.27 4.26 7.34
N ARG A 61 14.00 3.62 8.26
CA ARG A 61 14.80 4.22 9.35
C ARG A 61 16.27 4.15 8.97
N ARG A 62 16.94 5.30 8.78
CA ARG A 62 18.39 5.42 9.00
C ARG A 62 18.74 6.78 9.63
N LYS A 63 19.82 6.74 10.41
CA LYS A 63 20.25 7.69 11.45
C LYS A 63 20.31 9.17 11.01
N SER A 64 19.78 10.01 11.91
CA SER A 64 20.18 11.37 12.27
C SER A 64 20.73 12.27 11.15
N CYS A 65 19.83 12.94 10.43
CA CYS A 65 19.99 14.39 10.34
C CYS A 65 18.84 14.95 11.18
N ASN A 66 19.15 15.76 12.20
CA ASN A 66 18.12 16.59 12.81
C ASN A 66 17.79 17.67 11.78
N PRO A 67 16.60 17.68 11.17
CA PRO A 67 16.13 18.90 10.55
C PRO A 67 16.05 19.97 11.65
N GLU A 68 16.24 21.23 11.31
CA GLU A 68 15.87 22.29 12.26
C GLU A 68 14.40 22.09 12.58
N SER A 69 14.08 22.00 13.88
CA SER A 69 12.73 21.67 14.36
C SER A 69 11.69 22.60 13.74
N ASP A 70 12.06 23.87 13.58
CA ASP A 70 11.17 24.94 13.12
C ASP A 70 10.61 24.70 11.72
N ASP A 71 11.43 24.27 10.75
CA ASP A 71 10.96 23.94 9.40
C ASP A 71 9.98 22.77 9.40
N VAL A 72 10.17 21.81 10.30
CA VAL A 72 9.28 20.65 10.43
C VAL A 72 7.95 21.06 11.02
N GLU A 73 7.95 21.86 12.09
CA GLU A 73 6.73 22.35 12.72
C GLU A 73 5.93 23.22 11.73
N VAL A 74 6.58 24.16 11.04
CA VAL A 74 5.91 25.01 10.03
C VAL A 74 5.30 24.16 8.91
N PHE A 75 6.05 23.18 8.38
CA PHE A 75 5.52 22.32 7.32
C PHE A 75 4.41 21.39 7.82
N PHE A 76 4.52 20.87 9.04
CA PHE A 76 3.49 20.05 9.65
C PHE A 76 2.19 20.84 9.87
N GLN A 77 2.28 22.09 10.34
CA GLN A 77 1.15 23.00 10.48
C GLN A 77 0.43 23.21 9.14
N GLN A 78 1.19 23.50 8.06
CA GLN A 78 0.61 23.64 6.72
C GLN A 78 -0.10 22.37 6.24
N ILE A 79 0.45 21.17 6.52
CA ILE A 79 -0.21 19.90 6.18
C ILE A 79 -1.54 19.78 6.93
N ILE A 80 -1.57 20.13 8.22
CA ILE A 80 -2.78 20.07 9.02
C ILE A 80 -3.82 21.03 8.47
N GLU A 81 -3.46 22.29 8.20
CA GLU A 81 -4.37 23.29 7.64
C GLU A 81 -4.99 22.86 6.31
N LEU A 82 -4.16 22.32 5.40
CA LEU A 82 -4.61 21.89 4.07
C LEU A 82 -5.51 20.64 4.09
N ASP A 83 -5.22 19.68 4.98
CA ASP A 83 -5.86 18.36 4.97
C ASP A 83 -6.69 18.07 6.25
N PHE A 84 -6.97 19.07 7.08
CA PHE A 84 -7.66 18.91 8.37
C PHE A 84 -8.94 18.07 8.29
N PRO A 85 -9.87 18.30 7.34
CA PRO A 85 -11.11 17.50 7.25
C PRO A 85 -10.83 16.00 7.07
N ARG A 86 -9.80 15.67 6.28
CA ARG A 86 -9.41 14.29 5.99
C ARG A 86 -8.68 13.66 7.17
N ILE A 87 -7.77 14.39 7.81
CA ILE A 87 -7.04 13.97 8.99
C ILE A 87 -8.01 13.71 10.14
N SER A 88 -8.91 14.66 10.42
CA SER A 88 -9.98 14.56 11.41
C SER A 88 -10.90 13.36 11.15
N ALA A 89 -11.32 13.15 9.89
CA ALA A 89 -12.14 11.99 9.53
C ALA A 89 -11.42 10.66 9.76
N ARG A 90 -10.11 10.56 9.45
CA ARG A 90 -9.28 9.37 9.67
C ARG A 90 -9.09 9.06 11.14
N LEU A 91 -8.97 10.11 11.96
CA LEU A 91 -8.80 10.02 13.40
C LEU A 91 -10.13 9.98 14.17
N LYS A 92 -11.25 10.06 13.46
CA LYS A 92 -12.60 10.01 14.02
C LYS A 92 -12.88 11.12 15.04
N LEU A 93 -12.40 12.33 14.77
CA LEU A 93 -12.53 13.49 15.66
C LEU A 93 -13.82 14.30 15.44
N GLY A 94 -14.55 14.10 14.35
CA GLY A 94 -15.77 14.88 14.07
C GLY A 94 -17.02 14.49 14.89
N ALA A 95 -18.01 15.39 14.93
CA ALA A 95 -19.26 15.27 15.68
C ALA A 95 -20.09 13.99 15.42
N LYS A 96 -19.89 13.36 14.24
CA LYS A 96 -20.54 12.09 13.88
C LYS A 96 -20.09 10.89 14.73
N TYR A 97 -19.03 11.04 15.52
CA TYR A 97 -18.51 9.99 16.38
C TYR A 97 -18.84 10.29 17.85
N PRO A 98 -19.46 9.35 18.60
CA PRO A 98 -19.85 9.60 19.98
C PRO A 98 -18.63 9.96 20.84
N PHE A 99 -18.66 11.15 21.45
CA PHE A 99 -17.59 11.67 22.32
C PHE A 99 -17.21 10.69 23.43
N THR A 100 -18.22 10.10 24.09
CA THR A 100 -18.02 9.15 25.19
C THR A 100 -17.30 7.85 24.81
N LYS A 101 -17.29 7.52 23.51
CA LYS A 101 -16.65 6.32 22.93
C LYS A 101 -15.44 6.67 22.06
N SER A 102 -15.00 7.93 22.08
CA SER A 102 -13.89 8.36 21.23
C SER A 102 -12.56 7.87 21.77
N ARG A 103 -11.57 7.77 20.86
CA ARG A 103 -10.20 7.42 21.26
C ARG A 103 -9.54 8.52 22.08
N ALA A 104 -9.88 9.79 21.83
CA ALA A 104 -9.43 10.92 22.66
C ALA A 104 -9.95 10.81 24.10
N MET A 105 -11.23 10.46 24.29
CA MET A 105 -11.82 10.23 25.61
C MET A 105 -11.24 9.01 26.30
N GLN A 106 -11.01 7.91 25.56
CA GLN A 106 -10.33 6.74 26.11
C GLN A 106 -8.92 7.08 26.59
N LEU A 107 -8.15 7.83 25.80
CA LEU A 107 -6.82 8.30 26.19
C LEU A 107 -6.88 9.15 27.46
N HIS A 108 -7.82 10.10 27.51
CA HIS A 108 -8.00 10.96 28.68
C HIS A 108 -8.32 10.16 29.95
N ARG A 109 -9.19 9.16 29.85
CA ARG A 109 -9.49 8.25 30.98
C ARG A 109 -8.25 7.47 31.42
N VAL A 110 -7.49 6.91 30.47
CA VAL A 110 -6.26 6.18 30.78
C VAL A 110 -5.28 7.04 31.58
N LEU A 111 -5.08 8.29 31.15
CA LEU A 111 -4.07 9.17 31.73
C LEU A 111 -4.48 9.82 33.07
N ARG A 112 -5.77 9.82 33.43
CA ARG A 112 -6.27 10.49 34.65
C ARG A 112 -6.96 9.58 35.66
N GLN A 113 -7.58 8.49 35.22
CA GLN A 113 -8.39 7.64 36.08
C GLN A 113 -7.63 6.44 36.61
N TYR A 114 -6.50 6.07 35.98
CA TYR A 114 -5.68 4.95 36.43
C TYR A 114 -4.48 5.44 37.23
N PRO A 115 -4.11 4.74 38.32
CA PRO A 115 -2.90 5.05 39.07
C PRO A 115 -1.68 4.65 38.24
N LEU A 116 -1.03 5.63 37.61
CA LEU A 116 0.14 5.43 36.77
C LEU A 116 1.42 5.56 37.59
N THR A 117 1.88 4.45 38.19
CA THR A 117 2.98 4.47 39.17
C THR A 117 4.37 4.33 38.56
N GLN A 118 4.47 3.94 37.28
CA GLN A 118 5.76 3.73 36.59
C GLN A 118 6.09 4.86 35.59
N ILE A 119 5.44 6.02 35.73
CA ILE A 119 5.62 7.17 34.83
C ILE A 119 6.01 8.37 35.67
N GLU A 120 7.04 9.08 35.24
CA GLU A 120 7.48 10.31 35.90
C GLU A 120 6.36 11.37 35.88
N PRO A 121 6.10 12.09 36.98
CA PRO A 121 5.00 13.06 37.07
C PRO A 121 5.04 14.15 35.99
N THR A 122 6.25 14.58 35.61
CA THR A 122 6.47 15.59 34.56
C THR A 122 6.08 15.07 33.18
N GLU A 123 6.43 13.84 32.84
CA GLU A 123 6.06 13.20 31.57
C GLU A 123 4.55 12.93 31.50
N LEU A 124 3.95 12.54 32.63
CA LEU A 124 2.51 12.34 32.74
C LEU A 124 1.74 13.67 32.53
N ALA A 125 2.22 14.77 33.10
CA ALA A 125 1.60 16.08 32.94
C ALA A 125 1.55 16.52 31.46
N VAL A 126 2.65 16.31 30.71
CA VAL A 126 2.69 16.62 29.27
C VAL A 126 1.70 15.76 28.49
N LEU A 127 1.61 14.46 28.78
CA LEU A 127 0.63 13.58 28.12
C LEU A 127 -0.82 13.98 28.44
N GLN A 128 -1.09 14.40 29.69
CA GLN A 128 -2.41 14.85 30.11
C GLN A 128 -2.81 16.16 29.42
N GLU A 129 -1.89 17.10 29.23
CA GLU A 129 -2.10 18.33 28.48
C GLU A 129 -2.47 18.05 27.03
N LYS A 130 -1.73 17.16 26.37
CA LYS A 130 -2.03 16.76 24.98
C LYS A 130 -3.35 16.03 24.85
N SER A 131 -3.66 15.19 25.82
CA SER A 131 -4.97 14.56 25.88
C SER A 131 -6.11 15.57 26.02
N ASN A 132 -5.90 16.69 26.70
CA ASN A 132 -6.89 17.77 26.79
C ASN A 132 -7.04 18.47 25.44
N ALA A 133 -5.93 18.80 24.76
CA ALA A 133 -5.97 19.38 23.41
C ALA A 133 -6.78 18.49 22.42
N PHE A 134 -6.65 17.16 22.51
CA PHE A 134 -7.47 16.24 21.72
C PHE A 134 -8.95 16.22 22.09
N LEU A 135 -9.29 16.44 23.36
CA LEU A 135 -10.69 16.55 23.78
C LEU A 135 -11.30 17.85 23.27
N ASP A 136 -10.56 18.95 23.35
CA ASP A 136 -11.01 20.27 22.88
C ASP A 136 -11.30 20.22 21.37
N LEU A 137 -10.45 19.54 20.59
CA LEU A 137 -10.70 19.29 19.16
C LEU A 137 -11.99 18.53 18.87
N GLN A 138 -12.49 17.73 19.82
CA GLN A 138 -13.66 16.91 19.63
C GLN A 138 -14.95 17.54 20.17
N THR A 139 -14.84 18.39 21.18
CA THR A 139 -15.96 19.14 21.75
C THR A 139 -16.27 20.40 20.95
N THR A 140 -15.30 20.98 20.24
CA THR A 140 -15.54 22.23 19.54
C THR A 140 -16.21 22.01 18.18
N GLU A 141 -17.36 22.65 17.98
CA GLU A 141 -18.00 22.79 16.66
C GLU A 141 -17.12 23.70 15.78
N MET A 142 -16.07 23.13 15.16
CA MET A 142 -15.20 23.74 14.13
C MET A 142 -14.90 25.25 14.32
N PRO A 143 -14.06 25.64 15.30
CA PRO A 143 -13.48 26.98 15.33
C PRO A 143 -12.36 27.08 14.29
N ASP A 144 -12.06 28.28 13.83
CA ASP A 144 -10.91 28.59 12.96
C ASP A 144 -9.55 28.12 13.54
N ASN A 145 -9.49 27.82 14.85
CA ASN A 145 -8.30 27.38 15.57
C ASN A 145 -8.09 25.86 15.68
N ALA A 146 -8.97 25.03 15.11
CA ALA A 146 -8.84 23.58 15.17
C ALA A 146 -7.52 23.01 14.58
N PRO A 147 -6.93 23.59 13.50
CA PRO A 147 -5.62 23.15 13.02
C PRO A 147 -4.50 23.34 14.04
N ASN A 148 -4.50 24.44 14.79
CA ASN A 148 -3.47 24.75 15.78
C ASN A 148 -3.51 23.81 16.99
N ALA A 149 -4.71 23.54 17.53
CA ALA A 149 -4.85 22.57 18.61
C ALA A 149 -4.43 21.15 18.19
N PHE A 150 -4.58 20.80 16.90
CA PHE A 150 -4.12 19.53 16.37
C PHE A 150 -2.60 19.48 16.19
N HIS A 151 -1.99 20.58 15.76
CA HIS A 151 -0.55 20.74 15.71
C HIS A 151 0.07 20.47 17.08
N ASP A 152 -0.43 21.13 18.11
CA ASP A 152 0.10 21.02 19.48
C ASP A 152 -0.07 19.61 20.05
N ALA A 153 -1.19 18.96 19.71
CA ALA A 153 -1.45 17.59 20.14
C ALA A 153 -0.66 16.54 19.35
N GLY A 154 -0.21 16.84 18.12
CA GLY A 154 0.45 15.89 17.20
C GLY A 154 1.95 16.09 17.00
N ASN A 155 2.56 17.04 17.71
CA ASN A 155 3.96 17.47 17.53
C ASN A 155 5.02 16.43 17.94
N HIS A 156 6.30 16.75 17.71
CA HIS A 156 7.49 15.91 17.95
C HIS A 156 7.44 15.11 19.27
N GLU A 157 7.04 15.77 20.33
CA GLU A 157 7.03 15.22 21.67
C GLU A 157 6.03 14.07 21.85
N THR A 158 4.90 14.05 21.13
CA THR A 158 4.02 12.86 21.15
C THR A 158 4.68 11.65 20.54
N ALA A 159 5.51 11.85 19.52
CA ALA A 159 6.25 10.75 18.90
C ALA A 159 7.35 10.21 19.84
N THR A 160 7.99 11.06 20.64
CA THR A 160 9.02 10.62 21.61
C THR A 160 8.42 9.97 22.87
N GLN A 161 7.25 10.40 23.32
CA GLN A 161 6.54 9.86 24.50
C GLN A 161 5.79 8.55 24.25
N SER A 162 5.96 7.94 23.06
CA SER A 162 5.31 6.67 22.70
C SER A 162 5.58 5.52 23.69
N HIS A 163 6.76 5.51 24.32
CA HIS A 163 7.15 4.48 25.30
C HIS A 163 6.41 4.68 26.63
N VAL A 164 6.34 5.92 27.14
CA VAL A 164 5.57 6.30 28.33
C VAL A 164 4.10 5.93 28.17
N LEU A 165 3.55 6.17 26.98
CA LEU A 165 2.17 5.86 26.68
C LEU A 165 1.90 4.35 26.57
N ALA A 166 2.84 3.58 26.04
CA ALA A 166 2.75 2.11 26.05
C ALA A 166 2.74 1.56 27.49
N THR A 167 3.57 2.13 28.37
CA THR A 167 3.57 1.82 29.80
C THR A 167 2.23 2.17 30.46
N ALA A 168 1.67 3.35 30.15
CA ALA A 168 0.36 3.76 30.66
C ALA A 168 -0.76 2.80 30.25
N LEU A 169 -0.75 2.38 28.99
CA LEU A 169 -1.71 1.40 28.48
C LEU A 169 -1.51 0.01 29.09
N GLY A 170 -0.27 -0.39 29.35
CA GLY A 170 0.04 -1.63 30.07
C GLY A 170 -0.62 -1.69 31.45
N GLN A 171 -0.68 -0.56 32.16
CA GLN A 171 -1.28 -0.44 33.49
C GLN A 171 -2.81 -0.23 33.48
N SER A 172 -3.39 0.06 32.32
CA SER A 172 -4.84 0.25 32.19
C SER A 172 -5.63 -1.07 32.17
N LEU A 173 -6.89 -1.03 32.64
CA LEU A 173 -7.84 -2.15 32.60
C LEU A 173 -8.53 -2.35 31.24
N LEU A 174 -8.08 -1.64 30.19
CA LEU A 174 -8.63 -1.80 28.84
C LEU A 174 -8.38 -3.22 28.31
N ASP A 175 -9.27 -3.71 27.44
CA ASP A 175 -9.04 -4.98 26.75
C ASP A 175 -7.91 -4.84 25.70
N THR A 176 -7.36 -5.98 25.25
CA THR A 176 -6.24 -5.99 24.28
C THR A 176 -6.63 -5.33 22.94
N VAL A 177 -7.88 -5.48 22.49
CA VAL A 177 -8.35 -4.94 21.22
C VAL A 177 -8.47 -3.41 21.29
N GLU A 178 -8.93 -2.88 22.43
CA GLU A 178 -9.04 -1.46 22.71
C GLU A 178 -7.67 -0.81 22.84
N LYS A 179 -6.72 -1.48 23.51
CA LYS A 179 -5.32 -1.07 23.60
C LYS A 179 -4.68 -0.98 22.23
N ASP A 180 -4.80 -2.03 21.42
CA ASP A 180 -4.24 -2.08 20.06
C ASP A 180 -4.83 -0.99 19.17
N ALA A 181 -6.13 -0.76 19.25
CA ALA A 181 -6.79 0.26 18.45
C ALA A 181 -6.47 1.70 18.90
N LEU A 182 -6.20 1.92 20.19
CA LEU A 182 -5.73 3.21 20.70
C LEU A 182 -4.27 3.47 20.31
N LEU A 183 -3.41 2.45 20.38
CA LEU A 183 -2.04 2.51 19.88
C LEU A 183 -1.99 2.78 18.37
N ASP A 184 -2.82 2.10 17.57
CA ASP A 184 -2.94 2.35 16.14
C ASP A 184 -3.41 3.78 15.84
N TRP A 185 -4.34 4.31 16.63
CA TRP A 185 -4.79 5.70 16.51
C TRP A 185 -3.66 6.71 16.77
N LEU A 186 -2.87 6.51 17.82
CA LEU A 186 -1.71 7.36 18.13
C LEU A 186 -0.56 7.19 17.13
N CYS A 187 -0.33 5.97 16.66
CA CYS A 187 0.64 5.71 15.60
C CYS A 187 0.27 6.49 14.33
N LYS A 188 -1.02 6.53 13.97
CA LYS A 188 -1.50 7.33 12.82
C LYS A 188 -1.28 8.82 13.01
N LEU A 189 -1.36 9.33 14.23
CA LEU A 189 -1.07 10.73 14.56
C LEU A 189 0.42 11.05 14.35
N GLY A 190 1.30 10.33 15.05
CA GLY A 190 2.75 10.55 14.95
C GLY A 190 3.31 10.28 13.53
N GLN A 191 2.59 9.52 12.71
CA GLN A 191 2.95 9.31 11.30
C GLN A 191 2.92 10.59 10.47
N TYR A 192 2.00 11.53 10.73
CA TYR A 192 1.94 12.78 9.97
C TYR A 192 3.14 13.68 10.29
N TYR A 193 3.46 13.83 11.58
CA TYR A 193 4.64 14.56 12.00
C TYR A 193 5.92 13.94 11.43
N LYS A 194 6.07 12.61 11.56
CA LYS A 194 7.21 11.88 11.02
C LYS A 194 7.33 11.97 9.49
N ALA A 195 6.21 11.99 8.78
CA ALA A 195 6.19 12.21 7.33
C ALA A 195 6.66 13.63 6.98
N SER A 196 6.29 14.62 7.79
CA SER A 196 6.71 16.02 7.66
C SER A 196 8.22 16.16 7.87
N CYS A 197 8.77 15.63 8.97
CA CYS A 197 10.23 15.63 9.22
C CYS A 197 10.99 15.06 8.04
N LYS A 198 10.47 13.94 7.54
CA LYS A 198 11.03 13.24 6.41
C LYS A 198 11.02 14.18 5.21
N LEU A 199 9.87 14.65 4.76
CA LEU A 199 9.75 15.49 3.56
C LEU A 199 10.67 16.71 3.60
N VAL A 200 10.77 17.39 4.74
CA VAL A 200 11.72 18.51 4.95
C VAL A 200 13.17 18.06 4.74
N LEU A 201 13.59 16.94 5.35
CA LEU A 201 14.93 16.38 5.16
C LEU A 201 15.22 16.03 3.69
N ALA A 202 14.23 15.45 2.99
CA ALA A 202 14.38 15.11 1.57
C ALA A 202 14.47 16.38 0.71
N ALA A 203 13.65 17.39 1.00
CA ALA A 203 13.67 18.67 0.30
C ALA A 203 15.02 19.37 0.49
N ARG A 204 15.56 19.42 1.71
CA ARG A 204 16.89 20.01 1.99
C ARG A 204 18.01 19.29 1.24
N ARG A 205 18.00 17.95 1.21
CA ARG A 205 19.06 17.15 0.56
C ARG A 205 18.94 17.10 -0.96
N LYS A 206 17.73 17.10 -1.50
CA LYS A 206 17.44 16.85 -2.92
C LYS A 206 16.47 17.89 -3.48
N TRP A 207 16.60 19.17 -3.14
CA TRP A 207 15.70 20.25 -3.55
C TRP A 207 15.46 20.31 -5.07
N ARG A 208 16.50 20.01 -5.88
CA ARG A 208 16.39 19.95 -7.34
C ARG A 208 15.38 18.92 -7.84
N LEU A 209 15.16 17.83 -7.09
CA LEU A 209 14.14 16.84 -7.39
C LEU A 209 12.75 17.45 -7.18
N PHE A 210 12.54 18.16 -6.06
CA PHE A 210 11.28 18.81 -5.75
C PHE A 210 10.93 19.92 -6.75
N GLN A 211 11.91 20.69 -7.24
CA GLN A 211 11.67 21.70 -8.29
C GLN A 211 11.16 21.14 -9.61
N ARG A 212 11.40 19.86 -9.88
CA ARG A 212 10.96 19.18 -11.10
C ARG A 212 9.63 18.44 -10.92
N ILE A 213 9.10 18.39 -9.69
CA ILE A 213 7.78 17.80 -9.44
C ILE A 213 6.72 18.73 -10.01
N ARG A 214 5.89 18.19 -10.90
CA ARG A 214 4.66 18.84 -11.36
C ARG A 214 3.47 18.12 -10.74
N VAL A 215 2.53 18.90 -10.24
CA VAL A 215 1.28 18.38 -9.69
C VAL A 215 0.19 18.65 -10.72
N GLU A 216 -0.41 17.58 -11.23
CA GLU A 216 -1.49 17.64 -12.20
C GLU A 216 -2.72 16.93 -11.63
N ALA A 217 -3.87 17.59 -11.75
CA ALA A 217 -5.13 17.00 -11.35
C ALA A 217 -5.64 16.09 -12.47
N PHE A 218 -5.78 14.80 -12.18
CA PHE A 218 -6.43 13.86 -13.08
C PHE A 218 -7.60 13.17 -12.38
N GLN A 219 -8.80 13.45 -12.86
CA GLN A 219 -10.03 12.87 -12.32
C GLN A 219 -10.71 11.99 -13.36
N VAL A 220 -11.09 10.80 -12.91
CA VAL A 220 -11.93 9.88 -13.67
C VAL A 220 -13.18 9.68 -12.85
N GLU A 221 -14.24 10.39 -13.24
CA GLU A 221 -15.55 10.23 -12.63
C GLU A 221 -16.22 8.98 -13.19
N VAL A 222 -16.94 8.27 -12.33
CA VAL A 222 -17.76 7.13 -12.74
C VAL A 222 -19.13 7.68 -13.15
N PRO A 223 -19.59 7.46 -14.40
CA PRO A 223 -20.90 7.91 -14.85
C PRO A 223 -22.06 7.24 -14.09
N SER A 224 -23.24 7.87 -14.11
CA SER A 224 -24.43 7.34 -13.43
C SER A 224 -24.92 6.04 -14.08
N GLU A 225 -24.72 5.88 -15.39
CA GLU A 225 -25.11 4.71 -16.18
C GLU A 225 -24.35 3.46 -15.72
N VAL A 226 -23.11 3.64 -15.24
CA VAL A 226 -22.27 2.58 -14.69
C VAL A 226 -22.83 2.07 -13.35
N ARG A 227 -23.56 2.93 -12.62
CA ARG A 227 -24.13 2.60 -11.31
C ARG A 227 -25.54 2.00 -11.37
N LEU A 228 -26.13 1.91 -12.56
CA LEU A 228 -27.47 1.32 -12.74
C LEU A 228 -27.48 -0.14 -12.29
N PRO A 229 -28.57 -0.61 -11.65
CA PRO A 229 -28.67 -1.97 -11.17
C PRO A 229 -28.70 -2.99 -12.32
N SER A 230 -28.30 -4.20 -11.98
CA SER A 230 -28.22 -5.32 -12.91
C SER A 230 -29.61 -5.85 -13.24
N ARG A 231 -29.82 -6.38 -14.44
CA ARG A 231 -31.10 -7.05 -14.78
C ARG A 231 -31.14 -8.44 -14.16
N SER A 232 -32.30 -8.85 -13.66
CA SER A 232 -32.52 -10.23 -13.19
C SER A 232 -32.15 -11.24 -14.27
N GLY A 233 -31.42 -12.30 -13.90
CA GLY A 233 -30.94 -13.31 -14.84
C GLY A 233 -29.68 -12.94 -15.62
N SER A 234 -29.17 -11.72 -15.49
CA SER A 234 -27.96 -11.27 -16.21
C SER A 234 -26.68 -12.01 -15.80
N ALA A 235 -26.65 -12.69 -14.64
CA ALA A 235 -25.50 -13.46 -14.22
C ALA A 235 -25.61 -14.96 -14.55
N LEU A 236 -26.76 -15.42 -15.06
CA LEU A 236 -26.96 -16.82 -15.46
C LEU A 236 -25.91 -17.30 -16.48
N PRO A 237 -25.53 -16.53 -17.52
CA PRO A 237 -24.50 -16.97 -18.46
C PRO A 237 -23.15 -17.23 -17.81
N LEU A 238 -22.75 -16.40 -16.83
CA LEU A 238 -21.53 -16.62 -16.05
C LEU A 238 -21.63 -17.89 -15.21
N ILE A 239 -22.76 -18.10 -14.53
CA ILE A 239 -23.00 -19.28 -13.71
C ILE A 239 -22.95 -20.55 -14.55
N GLN A 240 -23.55 -20.55 -15.74
CA GLN A 240 -23.55 -21.67 -16.69
C GLN A 240 -22.15 -21.96 -17.21
N THR A 241 -21.41 -20.94 -17.65
CA THR A 241 -20.02 -21.10 -18.14
C THR A 241 -19.11 -21.70 -17.05
N LEU A 242 -19.26 -21.25 -15.80
CA LEU A 242 -18.51 -21.80 -14.66
C LEU A 242 -18.95 -23.22 -14.31
N ARG A 243 -20.23 -23.56 -14.51
CA ARG A 243 -20.75 -24.92 -14.35
C ARG A 243 -20.09 -25.89 -15.32
N GLU A 244 -19.92 -25.48 -16.57
CA GLU A 244 -19.30 -26.30 -17.63
C GLU A 244 -17.79 -26.51 -17.42
N SER A 245 -17.10 -25.54 -16.79
CA SER A 245 -15.64 -25.58 -16.57
C SER A 245 -15.22 -26.15 -15.22
N THR A 246 -16.14 -26.38 -14.30
CA THR A 246 -15.87 -26.90 -12.95
C THR A 246 -16.73 -28.11 -12.61
N ASN A 247 -16.36 -28.86 -11.56
CA ASN A 247 -17.20 -29.97 -11.08
C ASN A 247 -18.52 -29.38 -10.53
N GLU A 248 -19.61 -29.59 -11.28
CA GLU A 248 -20.94 -28.95 -11.18
C GLU A 248 -21.46 -28.80 -9.74
N ALA A 249 -21.14 -29.76 -8.87
CA ALA A 249 -21.65 -29.83 -7.50
C ALA A 249 -21.16 -28.65 -6.63
N LYS A 250 -19.91 -28.20 -6.75
CA LYS A 250 -19.32 -27.32 -5.73
C LYS A 250 -19.84 -25.87 -5.78
N LEU A 251 -20.05 -25.33 -6.98
CA LEU A 251 -20.58 -23.96 -7.14
C LEU A 251 -22.05 -23.91 -6.72
N LEU A 252 -22.88 -24.81 -7.24
CA LEU A 252 -24.31 -24.82 -6.91
C LEU A 252 -24.58 -25.24 -5.47
N GLN A 253 -23.75 -26.10 -4.86
CA GLN A 253 -23.86 -26.43 -3.43
C GLN A 253 -23.74 -25.19 -2.54
N ARG A 254 -22.89 -24.21 -2.90
CA ARG A 254 -22.82 -22.91 -2.20
C ARG A 254 -24.14 -22.14 -2.24
N PHE A 255 -24.95 -22.37 -3.28
CA PHE A 255 -26.22 -21.68 -3.53
C PHE A 255 -27.43 -22.61 -3.40
N ARG A 256 -27.33 -23.67 -2.57
CA ARG A 256 -28.41 -24.62 -2.30
C ARG A 256 -28.97 -25.27 -3.58
N GLY A 257 -28.10 -25.57 -4.54
CA GLY A 257 -28.44 -26.28 -5.77
C GLY A 257 -29.17 -25.45 -6.83
N SER A 258 -29.24 -24.12 -6.72
CA SER A 258 -30.10 -23.31 -7.60
C SER A 258 -29.36 -22.15 -8.27
N GLU A 259 -29.42 -22.11 -9.61
CA GLU A 259 -28.88 -21.02 -10.44
C GLU A 259 -29.58 -19.69 -10.18
N SER A 260 -30.91 -19.70 -10.06
CA SER A 260 -31.68 -18.49 -9.74
C SER A 260 -31.28 -17.91 -8.37
N LYS A 261 -31.01 -18.75 -7.37
CA LYS A 261 -30.49 -18.30 -6.07
C LYS A 261 -29.07 -17.73 -6.18
N ALA A 262 -28.22 -18.33 -7.02
CA ALA A 262 -26.87 -17.83 -7.29
C ALA A 262 -26.93 -16.46 -7.98
N ASP A 263 -27.74 -16.31 -9.02
CA ASP A 263 -27.99 -15.05 -9.73
C ASP A 263 -28.48 -13.99 -8.74
N THR A 264 -29.56 -14.27 -8.00
CA THR A 264 -30.13 -13.32 -7.03
C THR A 264 -29.14 -12.92 -5.95
N ALA A 265 -28.34 -13.86 -5.43
CA ALA A 265 -27.33 -13.58 -4.43
C ALA A 265 -26.22 -12.66 -4.97
N LEU A 266 -25.81 -12.90 -6.22
CA LEU A 266 -24.78 -12.14 -6.90
C LEU A 266 -25.27 -10.73 -7.24
N LEU A 267 -26.47 -10.60 -7.82
CA LEU A 267 -27.06 -9.30 -8.17
C LEU A 267 -27.29 -8.46 -6.92
N ARG A 268 -27.83 -9.04 -5.84
CA ARG A 268 -28.01 -8.34 -4.56
C ARG A 268 -26.69 -7.76 -4.03
N ARG A 269 -25.58 -8.50 -4.17
CA ARG A 269 -24.27 -8.03 -3.73
C ARG A 269 -23.72 -6.95 -4.66
N LEU A 270 -23.82 -7.17 -5.96
CA LEU A 270 -23.38 -6.23 -6.98
C LEU A 270 -24.12 -4.89 -6.83
N ASP A 271 -25.45 -4.91 -6.84
CA ASP A 271 -26.29 -3.71 -6.76
C ASP A 271 -26.09 -2.96 -5.43
N GLY A 272 -25.90 -3.68 -4.32
CA GLY A 272 -25.55 -3.07 -3.03
C GLY A 272 -24.17 -2.38 -3.00
N THR A 273 -23.25 -2.76 -3.90
CA THR A 273 -21.92 -2.16 -3.99
C THR A 273 -21.79 -1.12 -5.10
N ARG A 274 -22.64 -1.15 -6.13
CA ARG A 274 -22.63 -0.21 -7.28
C ARG A 274 -22.56 1.27 -6.92
N PRO A 275 -23.35 1.79 -5.95
CA PRO A 275 -23.26 3.20 -5.55
C PRO A 275 -21.86 3.62 -5.09
N SER A 276 -21.09 2.66 -4.56
CA SER A 276 -19.77 2.88 -3.98
C SER A 276 -18.59 2.52 -4.89
N ILE A 277 -18.87 2.10 -6.13
CA ILE A 277 -17.84 1.77 -7.12
C ILE A 277 -16.99 3.00 -7.44
N LYS A 278 -15.69 2.76 -7.59
CA LYS A 278 -14.68 3.79 -7.88
C LYS A 278 -13.52 3.23 -8.68
N VAL A 279 -12.98 4.05 -9.56
CA VAL A 279 -11.70 3.79 -10.22
C VAL A 279 -10.59 4.00 -9.20
N HIS A 280 -9.77 2.99 -8.97
CA HIS A 280 -8.63 3.07 -8.07
C HIS A 280 -7.52 3.97 -8.62
N ALA A 281 -6.69 4.56 -7.75
CA ALA A 281 -5.67 5.53 -8.14
C ALA A 281 -4.63 4.94 -9.11
N GLU A 282 -4.22 3.68 -8.92
CA GLU A 282 -3.27 2.99 -9.80
C GLU A 282 -3.84 2.86 -11.21
N ILE A 283 -5.15 2.56 -11.32
CA ILE A 283 -5.86 2.47 -12.60
C ILE A 283 -6.02 3.85 -13.23
N LYS A 284 -6.36 4.89 -12.45
CA LYS A 284 -6.41 6.28 -12.96
C LYS A 284 -5.06 6.67 -13.57
N LEU A 285 -3.96 6.45 -12.87
CA LEU A 285 -2.62 6.77 -13.37
C LEU A 285 -2.25 5.96 -14.61
N LEU A 286 -2.60 4.68 -14.67
CA LEU A 286 -2.38 3.86 -15.87
C LEU A 286 -3.12 4.45 -17.07
N PHE A 287 -4.41 4.77 -16.92
CA PHE A 287 -5.22 5.30 -18.02
C PHE A 287 -4.86 6.72 -18.43
N TYR A 288 -4.32 7.54 -17.52
CA TYR A 288 -3.71 8.82 -17.89
C TYR A 288 -2.63 8.61 -18.95
N TYR A 289 -1.68 7.71 -18.73
CA TYR A 289 -0.61 7.45 -19.71
C TYR A 289 -1.07 6.70 -20.98
N GLU A 290 -2.21 6.00 -20.94
CA GLU A 290 -2.78 5.41 -22.16
C GLU A 290 -3.52 6.46 -23.02
N ILE A 291 -4.10 7.50 -22.40
CA ILE A 291 -4.74 8.63 -23.10
C ILE A 291 -3.71 9.63 -23.63
N HIS A 292 -2.56 9.75 -22.97
CA HIS A 292 -1.50 10.71 -23.29
C HIS A 292 -0.24 10.03 -23.88
N PRO A 293 -0.29 9.50 -25.13
CA PRO A 293 0.85 8.81 -25.74
C PRO A 293 2.07 9.72 -25.98
N GLU A 294 1.89 11.03 -26.02
CA GLU A 294 2.92 12.06 -26.11
C GLU A 294 3.77 12.15 -24.83
N ILE A 295 3.21 11.75 -23.69
CA ILE A 295 3.91 11.77 -22.42
C ILE A 295 4.76 10.51 -22.30
N LYS A 296 6.03 10.70 -21.95
CA LYS A 296 6.96 9.59 -21.70
C LYS A 296 6.44 8.71 -20.57
N ARG A 297 6.13 7.47 -20.91
CA ARG A 297 5.59 6.46 -20.00
C ARG A 297 6.59 6.13 -18.87
N PRO A 298 6.17 6.14 -17.58
CA PRO A 298 7.00 5.65 -16.49
C PRO A 298 7.03 4.12 -16.47
N ARG A 299 8.12 3.56 -15.92
CA ARG A 299 8.20 2.11 -15.67
C ARG A 299 7.30 1.67 -14.53
N VAL A 300 7.23 2.50 -13.49
CA VAL A 300 6.58 2.20 -12.23
C VAL A 300 5.47 3.21 -11.96
N ILE A 301 4.31 2.70 -11.55
CA ILE A 301 3.22 3.51 -11.01
C ILE A 301 3.07 3.20 -9.53
N CYS A 302 2.97 4.23 -8.71
CA CYS A 302 2.77 4.13 -7.28
C CYS A 302 1.63 5.03 -6.85
N ALA A 303 0.85 4.57 -5.87
CA ALA A 303 -0.12 5.36 -5.15
C ALA A 303 0.26 5.40 -3.66
N ASN A 304 -0.43 6.23 -2.89
CA ASN A 304 -0.27 6.31 -1.43
C ASN A 304 -0.75 5.06 -0.67
N LYS A 305 -1.36 4.10 -1.36
CA LYS A 305 -1.68 2.76 -0.85
C LYS A 305 -1.05 1.75 -1.81
N ASP A 306 -0.57 0.62 -1.27
CA ASP A 306 -0.13 -0.48 -2.13
C ASP A 306 -1.30 -0.97 -3.00
N ALA A 307 -0.99 -1.59 -4.14
CA ALA A 307 -1.99 -2.06 -5.07
C ALA A 307 -2.92 -3.09 -4.42
N CYS A 308 -4.23 -3.02 -4.71
CA CYS A 308 -5.13 -4.12 -4.38
C CYS A 308 -4.86 -5.33 -5.30
N PHE A 309 -5.48 -6.48 -5.00
CA PHE A 309 -5.35 -7.67 -5.85
C PHE A 309 -5.72 -7.39 -7.32
N LEU A 310 -6.79 -6.63 -7.58
CA LEU A 310 -7.26 -6.35 -8.95
C LEU A 310 -6.34 -5.38 -9.68
N CYS A 311 -5.84 -4.33 -9.00
CA CYS A 311 -4.84 -3.44 -9.58
C CYS A 311 -3.57 -4.23 -9.93
N ASP A 312 -3.08 -5.05 -9.01
CA ASP A 312 -1.88 -5.87 -9.22
C ASP A 312 -2.02 -6.81 -10.41
N LEU A 313 -3.14 -7.54 -10.46
CA LEU A 313 -3.42 -8.47 -11.56
C LEU A 313 -3.56 -7.73 -12.89
N PHE A 314 -4.27 -6.61 -12.92
CA PHE A 314 -4.45 -5.84 -14.16
C PHE A 314 -3.12 -5.28 -14.68
N PHE A 315 -2.27 -4.74 -13.80
CA PHE A 315 -0.94 -4.28 -14.19
C PHE A 315 -0.06 -5.39 -14.76
N ARG A 316 -0.11 -6.58 -14.15
CA ARG A 316 0.63 -7.75 -14.62
C ARG A 316 0.19 -8.18 -16.01
N VAL A 317 -1.11 -8.20 -16.27
CA VAL A 317 -1.67 -8.56 -17.58
C VAL A 317 -1.41 -7.47 -18.62
N HIS A 318 -1.52 -6.19 -18.24
CA HIS A 318 -1.25 -5.06 -19.13
C HIS A 318 0.23 -4.98 -19.55
N GLY A 319 1.16 -5.36 -18.66
CA GLY A 319 2.57 -5.59 -18.96
C GLY A 319 3.43 -4.34 -19.23
N ARG A 320 2.83 -3.18 -19.51
CA ARG A 320 3.59 -1.94 -19.81
C ARG A 320 4.00 -1.11 -18.59
N PHE A 321 3.40 -1.39 -17.43
CA PHE A 321 3.68 -0.71 -16.18
C PHE A 321 3.88 -1.73 -15.07
N GLN A 322 4.62 -1.34 -14.04
CA GLN A 322 4.84 -2.16 -12.86
C GLN A 322 4.27 -1.47 -11.62
N VAL A 323 3.63 -2.25 -10.76
CA VAL A 323 3.41 -1.91 -9.36
C VAL A 323 4.48 -2.60 -8.52
N LEU A 324 4.96 -1.95 -7.48
CA LEU A 324 6.02 -2.51 -6.64
C LEU A 324 5.50 -3.43 -5.56
N ARG A 325 4.35 -3.07 -5.00
CA ARG A 325 3.78 -3.77 -3.86
C ARG A 325 2.30 -3.90 -4.05
N THR A 326 1.79 -5.02 -3.59
CA THR A 326 0.37 -5.28 -3.44
C THR A 326 0.09 -5.70 -2.01
N PHE A 327 -1.01 -5.24 -1.42
CA PHE A 327 -1.51 -5.80 -0.17
C PHE A 327 -2.38 -7.05 -0.42
N GLY A 328 -2.63 -7.40 -1.69
CA GLY A 328 -3.17 -8.69 -2.10
C GLY A 328 -4.64 -8.95 -1.78
N LYS A 329 -5.40 -7.96 -1.28
CA LYS A 329 -6.84 -8.11 -0.98
C LYS A 329 -7.70 -7.58 -2.13
N LEU A 330 -8.73 -8.36 -2.45
CA LEU A 330 -9.78 -8.03 -3.41
C LEU A 330 -10.59 -6.81 -2.94
N ASN A 331 -10.87 -5.88 -3.86
CA ASN A 331 -11.77 -4.75 -3.60
C ASN A 331 -12.97 -4.83 -4.54
N GLU A 332 -14.16 -5.08 -3.97
CA GLU A 332 -15.40 -5.23 -4.73
C GLU A 332 -15.89 -3.94 -5.38
N ARG A 333 -15.44 -2.79 -4.88
CA ARG A 333 -15.82 -1.47 -5.40
C ARG A 333 -14.93 -1.03 -6.56
N TRP A 334 -14.10 -1.91 -7.09
CA TRP A 334 -13.15 -1.62 -8.15
C TRP A 334 -13.81 -1.69 -9.53
N ILE A 335 -13.36 -0.84 -10.45
CA ILE A 335 -13.82 -0.84 -11.84
C ILE A 335 -12.74 -0.31 -12.78
N LEU A 336 -12.83 -0.71 -14.05
CA LEU A 336 -12.06 -0.15 -15.16
C LEU A 336 -12.84 0.99 -15.85
N PRO A 337 -12.16 2.08 -16.24
CA PRO A 337 -12.81 3.22 -16.86
C PRO A 337 -13.01 3.03 -18.37
N ASP A 338 -13.86 2.07 -18.75
CA ASP A 338 -14.14 1.75 -20.16
C ASP A 338 -15.03 2.78 -20.88
N TRP A 339 -15.41 3.86 -20.19
CA TRP A 339 -16.14 5.02 -20.72
C TRP A 339 -15.22 6.19 -21.12
N LEU A 340 -13.90 6.02 -21.02
CA LEU A 340 -12.95 7.02 -21.49
C LEU A 340 -12.90 7.00 -23.02
N ASN A 341 -13.39 8.07 -23.65
CA ASN A 341 -13.50 8.20 -25.10
C ASN A 341 -12.22 8.71 -25.77
N ASP A 342 -11.31 9.31 -25.00
CA ASP A 342 -10.08 9.94 -25.50
C ASP A 342 -8.94 8.95 -25.74
N LEU A 343 -9.24 7.65 -25.78
CA LEU A 343 -8.23 6.61 -26.00
C LEU A 343 -7.81 6.56 -27.48
N PRO A 344 -6.52 6.66 -27.79
CA PRO A 344 -6.03 6.52 -29.16
C PRO A 344 -6.34 5.12 -29.73
N GLU A 345 -6.71 5.05 -31.01
CA GLU A 345 -7.11 3.79 -31.68
C GLU A 345 -6.00 2.72 -31.67
N ASP A 346 -4.72 3.10 -31.67
CA ASP A 346 -3.57 2.17 -31.57
C ASP A 346 -3.47 1.49 -30.20
N ARG A 347 -4.11 2.04 -29.16
CA ARG A 347 -4.15 1.45 -27.81
C ARG A 347 -5.22 0.39 -27.66
N LEU A 348 -6.29 0.46 -28.45
CA LEU A 348 -7.46 -0.42 -28.32
C LEU A 348 -7.11 -1.91 -28.47
N PRO A 349 -6.27 -2.37 -29.42
CA PRO A 349 -5.92 -3.78 -29.54
C PRO A 349 -5.25 -4.33 -28.27
N LEU A 350 -4.35 -3.55 -27.65
CA LEU A 350 -3.72 -3.96 -26.39
C LEU A 350 -4.74 -4.02 -25.26
N LEU A 351 -5.57 -2.98 -25.11
CA LEU A 351 -6.57 -2.94 -24.03
C LEU A 351 -7.60 -4.05 -24.18
N LYS A 352 -7.98 -4.39 -25.42
CA LYS A 352 -8.80 -5.54 -25.75
C LYS A 352 -8.15 -6.84 -25.26
N ALA A 353 -6.92 -7.12 -25.68
CA ALA A 353 -6.22 -8.34 -25.26
C ALA A 353 -6.03 -8.37 -23.73
N THR A 354 -5.72 -7.23 -23.12
CA THR A 354 -5.53 -7.08 -21.68
C THR A 354 -6.80 -7.42 -20.90
N VAL A 355 -7.97 -6.92 -21.32
CA VAL A 355 -9.21 -7.17 -20.58
C VAL A 355 -9.71 -8.61 -20.77
N GLU A 356 -9.47 -9.21 -21.94
CA GLU A 356 -9.78 -10.61 -22.23
C GLU A 356 -8.92 -11.55 -21.36
N GLU A 357 -7.61 -11.31 -21.31
CA GLU A 357 -6.70 -12.09 -20.45
C GLU A 357 -6.96 -11.85 -18.96
N PHE A 358 -7.26 -10.62 -18.56
CA PHE A 358 -7.63 -10.30 -17.18
C PHE A 358 -8.89 -11.06 -16.76
N SER A 359 -9.90 -11.11 -17.63
CA SER A 359 -11.14 -11.86 -17.43
C SER A 359 -10.89 -13.37 -17.29
N SER A 360 -10.02 -13.94 -18.14
CA SER A 360 -9.57 -15.34 -18.07
C SER A 360 -8.83 -15.66 -16.77
N CYS A 361 -7.96 -14.75 -16.31
CA CYS A 361 -7.29 -14.87 -15.02
C CYS A 361 -8.29 -14.90 -13.85
N LEU A 362 -9.36 -14.10 -13.90
CA LEU A 362 -10.41 -14.14 -12.87
C LEU A 362 -11.17 -15.47 -12.88
N ASP A 363 -11.48 -16.02 -14.06
CA ASP A 363 -12.13 -17.35 -14.17
C ASP A 363 -11.25 -18.47 -13.59
N SER A 364 -9.95 -18.41 -13.89
CA SER A 364 -8.96 -19.33 -13.32
C SER A 364 -8.92 -19.24 -11.80
N GLN A 365 -9.00 -18.04 -11.23
CA GLN A 365 -9.04 -17.84 -9.78
C GLN A 365 -10.35 -18.34 -9.15
N ILE A 366 -11.50 -18.07 -9.77
CA ILE A 366 -12.80 -18.61 -9.33
C ILE A 366 -12.72 -20.14 -9.29
N THR A 367 -12.23 -20.74 -10.38
CA THR A 367 -12.05 -22.19 -10.52
C THR A 367 -11.12 -22.75 -9.45
N ARG A 368 -10.01 -22.09 -9.16
CA ARG A 368 -9.06 -22.49 -8.12
C ARG A 368 -9.69 -22.49 -6.73
N ILE A 369 -10.43 -21.45 -6.36
CA ILE A 369 -11.11 -21.33 -5.04
C ILE A 369 -12.21 -22.39 -4.90
N LEU A 370 -12.91 -22.71 -5.99
CA LEU A 370 -13.91 -23.78 -5.97
C LEU A 370 -13.26 -25.15 -5.79
N ARG A 371 -12.03 -25.36 -6.27
CA ARG A 371 -11.30 -26.62 -6.15
C ARG A 371 -10.63 -26.78 -4.77
N HIS A 372 -9.95 -25.75 -4.27
CA HIS A 372 -9.15 -25.78 -3.04
C HIS A 372 -9.65 -24.74 -2.04
N HIS A 373 -9.97 -25.19 -0.83
CA HIS A 373 -10.48 -24.34 0.25
C HIS A 373 -9.35 -24.02 1.23
N GLU A 374 -8.52 -23.04 0.90
CA GLU A 374 -7.50 -22.54 1.83
C GLU A 374 -7.81 -21.07 2.17
N ARG A 375 -8.12 -20.82 3.44
CA ARG A 375 -8.38 -19.47 3.96
C ARG A 375 -7.07 -18.94 4.53
N LEU A 376 -6.48 -17.95 3.85
CA LEU A 376 -5.35 -17.20 4.38
C LEU A 376 -5.84 -16.00 5.21
N PRO A 377 -5.13 -15.62 6.29
CA PRO A 377 -5.50 -14.49 7.15
C PRO A 377 -5.50 -13.14 6.41
N ASP A 378 -6.19 -12.15 6.99
CA ASP A 378 -6.36 -10.82 6.41
C ASP A 378 -5.01 -10.07 6.27
N PRO A 379 -4.61 -9.65 5.05
CA PRO A 379 -3.37 -8.90 4.89
C PRO A 379 -3.58 -7.44 5.30
N MET A 380 -2.51 -6.87 5.86
CA MET A 380 -2.46 -5.49 6.30
C MET A 380 -2.44 -4.54 5.10
N GLU A 381 -3.44 -3.64 5.01
CA GLU A 381 -3.73 -2.87 3.79
C GLU A 381 -2.88 -1.62 3.58
N SER A 382 -1.99 -1.29 4.50
CA SER A 382 -1.11 -0.12 4.39
C SER A 382 0.25 -0.49 4.95
N THR A 383 1.24 -0.62 4.08
CA THR A 383 2.64 -0.84 4.49
C THR A 383 3.39 0.45 4.79
N LEU A 384 2.80 1.61 4.45
CA LEU A 384 3.29 2.89 4.93
C LEU A 384 3.39 2.82 6.46
N CYS A 385 4.63 2.87 6.94
CA CYS A 385 4.98 2.82 8.36
C CYS A 385 4.79 1.48 9.10
N LEU A 386 4.86 0.31 8.46
CA LEU A 386 5.02 -0.95 9.22
C LEU A 386 6.38 -1.12 9.88
N SER A 387 7.42 -0.45 9.35
CA SER A 387 8.66 -0.27 10.10
C SER A 387 8.49 0.69 11.29
N ALA A 388 7.31 1.28 11.47
CA ALA A 388 6.94 2.12 12.58
C ALA A 388 5.90 1.42 13.48
N ARG A 389 6.12 0.14 13.82
CA ARG A 389 6.04 -0.15 15.26
C ARG A 389 6.86 0.95 15.92
N CYS A 390 6.26 1.74 16.83
CA CYS A 390 7.04 2.61 17.70
C CYS A 390 8.21 1.75 18.17
N ALA A 391 9.42 2.12 17.78
CA ALA A 391 10.52 1.17 17.79
C ALA A 391 11.14 1.06 19.19
N GLY A 392 10.26 0.80 20.15
CA GLY A 392 10.47 0.49 21.54
C GLY A 392 9.31 -0.33 22.12
N ILE A 393 8.34 -0.80 21.32
CA ILE A 393 7.29 -1.71 21.80
C ILE A 393 7.71 -3.16 21.48
N GLU A 394 8.68 -3.67 22.23
CA GLU A 394 8.72 -5.09 22.54
C GLU A 394 7.85 -5.30 23.78
N LEU A 395 6.61 -5.73 23.57
CA LEU A 395 5.83 -6.32 24.66
C LEU A 395 6.49 -7.66 24.99
N SER A 396 7.43 -7.65 25.93
CA SER A 396 7.97 -8.85 26.52
C SER A 396 6.85 -9.59 27.26
N GLY A 397 6.50 -10.77 26.76
CA GLY A 397 5.68 -11.73 27.48
C GLY A 397 4.51 -12.26 26.68
N PHE A 398 4.78 -13.26 25.83
CA PHE A 398 3.96 -14.45 25.66
C PHE A 398 4.83 -15.49 24.92
N GLU A 399 5.27 -16.52 25.64
CA GLU A 399 5.89 -17.71 25.05
C GLU A 399 4.88 -18.41 24.15
N GLY A 400 5.30 -18.73 22.92
CA GLY A 400 4.49 -19.47 21.95
C GLY A 400 5.14 -19.53 20.57
N GLU A 401 6.02 -20.51 20.39
CA GLU A 401 6.56 -21.05 19.13
C GLU A 401 7.39 -20.14 18.18
N LYS A 402 8.69 -20.42 18.19
CA LYS A 402 9.75 -19.87 17.34
C LYS A 402 9.50 -20.12 15.84
N LEU A 403 9.23 -19.06 15.08
CA LEU A 403 9.61 -18.98 13.66
C LEU A 403 10.96 -18.25 13.55
N ARG A 404 12.05 -19.03 13.45
CA ARG A 404 13.39 -18.52 13.13
C ARG A 404 13.41 -18.05 11.67
N VAL A 405 13.34 -16.75 11.44
CA VAL A 405 13.75 -16.14 10.16
C VAL A 405 15.20 -15.70 10.29
N HIS A 406 16.12 -16.44 9.67
CA HIS A 406 17.52 -16.03 9.56
C HIS A 406 17.65 -14.93 8.50
N VAL A 407 17.66 -13.67 8.94
CA VAL A 407 18.09 -12.54 8.11
C VAL A 407 19.62 -12.42 8.25
N ARG A 408 20.38 -12.96 7.28
CA ARG A 408 21.81 -12.64 7.14
C ARG A 408 21.92 -11.22 6.59
N LEU A 409 22.26 -10.27 7.46
CA LEU A 409 22.75 -8.95 7.06
C LEU A 409 24.23 -9.11 6.70
N LEU A 410 24.57 -8.98 5.41
CA LEU A 410 25.95 -8.76 4.99
C LEU A 410 26.32 -7.33 5.40
N ALA A 411 27.23 -7.22 6.37
CA ALA A 411 27.88 -5.96 6.71
C ALA A 411 28.85 -5.56 5.58
N PRO A 412 29.06 -4.26 5.34
CA PRO A 412 30.07 -3.80 4.40
C PRO A 412 31.47 -4.03 4.97
N GLU A 413 32.37 -4.53 4.13
CA GLU A 413 33.78 -4.74 4.45
C GLU A 413 34.47 -3.40 4.79
N GLU A 414 34.95 -3.27 6.02
CA GLU A 414 36.06 -2.36 6.36
C GLU A 414 37.37 -3.11 6.19
N LYS A 415 38.32 -2.49 5.48
CA LYS A 415 39.70 -2.96 5.34
C LYS A 415 40.54 -2.57 6.57
N VAL A 416 41.65 -3.32 6.74
CA VAL A 416 42.89 -3.02 7.51
C VAL A 416 42.78 -3.46 8.99
N ASP A 417 43.64 -4.29 9.60
CA ASP A 417 44.96 -4.87 9.27
C ASP A 417 45.20 -6.20 10.04
N THR A 418 46.30 -6.87 9.68
CA THR A 418 46.83 -8.21 10.04
C THR A 418 47.15 -8.53 11.52
N ASN A 419 47.22 -9.86 11.79
CA ASN A 419 47.75 -10.61 12.96
C ASN A 419 46.71 -10.87 14.09
N SER A 420 46.43 -12.07 14.61
CA SER A 420 47.20 -13.32 14.74
C SER A 420 46.29 -14.51 15.15
N ALA A 421 46.52 -15.69 14.53
CA ALA A 421 46.50 -17.09 14.99
C ALA A 421 45.41 -17.71 15.94
N SER A 422 44.98 -18.94 15.52
CA SER A 422 44.53 -20.15 16.27
C SER A 422 43.16 -20.12 17.00
N GLN A 423 42.28 -21.16 17.01
CA GLN A 423 42.35 -22.60 16.73
C GLN A 423 40.91 -23.20 16.63
N ASP A 424 40.72 -24.23 15.77
CA ASP A 424 39.83 -25.44 15.76
C ASP A 424 38.40 -25.42 16.37
N VAL A 425 37.34 -26.04 15.81
CA VAL A 425 37.08 -27.49 15.57
C VAL A 425 35.82 -27.68 14.66
N ILE A 426 35.81 -28.78 13.87
CA ILE A 426 34.84 -29.29 12.85
C ILE A 426 33.61 -30.02 13.48
N PRO A 427 32.45 -30.30 12.82
CA PRO A 427 32.30 -31.43 11.87
C PRO A 427 31.29 -31.32 10.68
N LEU A 428 31.73 -31.85 9.53
CA LEU A 428 31.10 -32.74 8.52
C LEU A 428 29.77 -32.45 7.75
N LYS A 429 29.96 -32.43 6.40
CA LYS A 429 29.26 -33.14 5.28
C LYS A 429 27.76 -32.85 5.06
N SER A 430 27.22 -32.66 3.85
CA SER A 430 27.63 -32.77 2.44
C SER A 430 26.48 -32.15 1.62
N ILE A 431 26.74 -31.44 0.52
CA ILE A 431 26.04 -31.55 -0.78
C ILE A 431 26.68 -30.58 -1.78
N ARG A 432 27.42 -31.21 -2.71
CA ARG A 432 27.68 -30.92 -4.14
C ARG A 432 27.83 -29.46 -4.62
N GLU A 433 29.08 -29.19 -5.00
CA GLU A 433 29.57 -28.12 -5.86
C GLU A 433 28.89 -28.05 -7.24
N VAL A 434 28.64 -26.84 -7.71
CA VAL A 434 28.81 -26.47 -9.13
C VAL A 434 29.80 -25.30 -9.16
N ARG A 435 31.02 -25.60 -9.60
CA ARG A 435 32.10 -24.65 -9.86
C ARG A 435 31.93 -24.12 -11.28
N ILE A 436 31.79 -22.81 -11.46
CA ILE A 436 32.03 -22.16 -12.75
C ILE A 436 33.42 -21.50 -12.66
N SER A 437 34.34 -22.04 -13.44
CA SER A 437 35.71 -21.57 -13.59
C SER A 437 35.75 -20.52 -14.71
N PHE A 438 36.36 -19.37 -14.45
CA PHE A 438 36.76 -18.42 -15.49
C PHE A 438 38.12 -18.84 -16.05
N GLN A 439 38.22 -18.97 -17.37
CA GLN A 439 39.48 -19.00 -18.10
C GLN A 439 39.52 -17.78 -19.03
N ALA A 440 40.57 -16.98 -18.88
CA ALA A 440 40.91 -15.86 -19.75
C ALA A 440 42.05 -16.26 -20.70
N LEU A 441 42.21 -15.45 -21.77
CA LEU A 441 43.25 -15.41 -22.82
C LEU A 441 42.92 -16.28 -24.05
N GLN A 442 43.03 -15.80 -25.30
CA GLN A 442 44.03 -14.89 -25.85
C GLN A 442 43.59 -14.28 -27.22
N THR A 443 43.87 -12.99 -27.41
CA THR A 443 44.36 -12.28 -28.61
C THR A 443 43.90 -12.68 -30.03
N SER A 444 43.37 -11.72 -30.78
CA SER A 444 44.02 -11.20 -32.00
C SER A 444 43.36 -9.90 -32.48
N SER A 445 44.20 -8.88 -32.69
CA SER A 445 43.92 -7.73 -33.54
C SER A 445 44.30 -8.11 -34.98
N PRO A 446 43.77 -7.43 -36.01
CA PRO A 446 44.56 -6.34 -36.57
C PRO A 446 43.76 -5.09 -36.99
N ASP A 447 44.52 -4.01 -37.10
CA ASP A 447 44.29 -2.71 -37.73
C ASP A 447 43.48 -2.74 -39.05
N ILE A 448 42.71 -1.66 -39.28
CA ILE A 448 42.89 -0.67 -40.36
C ILE A 448 41.68 0.28 -40.35
N GLY A 449 41.92 1.60 -40.40
CA GLY A 449 41.04 2.50 -41.17
C GLY A 449 40.51 3.73 -40.45
N ARG A 450 41.24 4.84 -40.63
CA ARG A 450 40.83 6.23 -40.39
C ARG A 450 39.42 6.54 -40.91
N ASN A 451 38.65 7.34 -40.16
CA ASN A 451 38.29 8.70 -40.58
C ASN A 451 37.56 9.49 -39.47
N ARG A 452 38.17 10.64 -39.15
CA ARG A 452 37.55 11.85 -38.60
C ARG A 452 36.55 12.38 -39.62
N VAL A 453 35.34 12.74 -39.18
CA VAL A 453 34.60 13.92 -39.67
C VAL A 453 33.84 14.50 -38.49
N ASP A 454 34.29 15.67 -38.05
CA ASP A 454 33.46 16.66 -37.35
C ASP A 454 32.45 17.24 -38.36
N ILE A 455 31.16 17.26 -38.05
CA ILE A 455 30.24 18.34 -38.46
C ILE A 455 29.18 18.53 -37.37
N ALA A 456 29.08 19.76 -36.92
CA ALA A 456 28.04 20.30 -36.06
C ALA A 456 26.75 20.56 -36.84
N GLU A 457 25.59 20.30 -36.22
CA GLU A 457 24.49 21.24 -36.01
C GLU A 457 23.50 20.68 -34.98
#